data_AF-A0A935QJ94-F1
#
_entry.id   AF-A0A935QJ94-F1
#
_cell.length_a   1.000
_cell.length_b   1.000
_cell.length_c   1.000
_cell.angle_alpha   90.00
_cell.angle_beta   90.00
_cell.angle_gamma   90.00
#
_symmetry.space_group_name_H-M   'P 1'
#
loop_
_entity.id
_entity.type
_entity.pdbx_description
1 polymer ?
#
loop_
_entity_poly.entity_id
_entity_poly.type
_entity_poly.pdbx_seq_one_letter_code
_entity_poly.pdbx_strand_id
1 'polypeptide(L)'
;MLRVGLTGGIGSGKSTVARRLSELGALVIDADAVAREVVAPGSAGLAGIVDRFGSQILLEDGSLNRSALASVVFGSAEARRALESITHPLVHARTSQIIEAAPQDQVVVYDVPLLVENRLGVGYHLVVVVTATTATRIARLAGHRGMSEADIRARMDHQATDEQRRAAADIVLENDATPELLCQSVDTLWSSRLQPYDENLRHGHRHRRADVAPLVPYDERWPETAERIIDRICHALGERAPEMEHVGSTSVPGLPARDVIDLQLGVADLRAADDPEFVRVLAELGFPRSQGNSLDTPKDLLPDPSLWIKRYHGSSDPGRAVHLHVRELGSAGWQYALLQRDWLRADAAAREDYLAEKERLIATVSSGDEYREHKEPWFNAVWPRMQAWAQKNGWHP
;
A
#
# COMPACT_ATOMS: atom_id res chain seq x y z
N MET A 1 0.46 2.97 15.73
CA MET A 1 1.53 3.80 15.13
C MET A 1 1.57 3.56 13.63
N LEU A 2 1.73 4.63 12.85
CA LEU A 2 1.96 4.54 11.42
C LEU A 2 3.33 3.88 11.14
N ARG A 3 3.31 2.84 10.32
CA ARG A 3 4.49 2.12 9.79
C ARG A 3 4.73 2.51 8.35
N VAL A 4 5.90 3.09 8.08
CA VAL A 4 6.34 3.57 6.76
C VAL A 4 7.56 2.78 6.32
N GLY A 5 7.50 2.15 5.15
CA GLY A 5 8.68 1.54 4.52
C GLY A 5 9.45 2.59 3.73
N LEU A 6 10.74 2.76 4.00
CA LEU A 6 11.63 3.69 3.29
C LEU A 6 12.67 2.89 2.50
N THR A 7 12.74 3.14 1.20
CA THR A 7 13.71 2.48 0.32
C THR A 7 14.24 3.40 -0.78
N GLY A 8 15.21 2.92 -1.55
CA GLY A 8 15.86 3.69 -2.59
C GLY A 8 17.13 3.00 -3.09
N GLY A 9 17.44 3.19 -4.38
CA GLY A 9 18.64 2.63 -4.99
C GLY A 9 19.93 3.19 -4.38
N ILE A 10 21.05 2.48 -4.56
CA ILE A 10 22.35 2.94 -4.08
C ILE A 10 22.66 4.36 -4.60
N GLY A 11 23.06 5.27 -3.70
CA GLY A 11 23.34 6.67 -4.05
C GLY A 11 22.12 7.57 -4.24
N SER A 12 20.89 7.09 -4.03
CA SER A 12 19.68 7.91 -4.19
C SER A 12 19.46 8.95 -3.09
N GLY A 13 20.14 8.81 -1.94
CA GLY A 13 19.98 9.74 -0.80
C GLY A 13 18.98 9.29 0.27
N LYS A 14 18.59 8.00 0.26
CA LYS A 14 17.75 7.38 1.31
C LYS A 14 18.17 7.73 2.74
N SER A 15 19.48 7.68 3.06
CA SER A 15 19.99 8.03 4.39
C SER A 15 19.78 9.50 4.76
N THR A 16 19.75 10.42 3.79
CA THR A 16 19.40 11.83 4.02
C THR A 16 17.94 11.96 4.41
N VAL A 17 17.04 11.26 3.71
CA VAL A 17 15.60 11.23 4.03
C VAL A 17 15.36 10.61 5.41
N ALA A 18 15.99 9.46 5.71
CA ALA A 18 15.90 8.80 7.00
C ALA A 18 16.32 9.74 8.15
N ARG A 19 17.49 10.39 8.01
CA ARG A 19 17.95 11.38 9.00
C ARG A 19 16.96 12.52 9.18
N ARG A 20 16.45 13.08 8.08
CA ARG A 20 15.50 14.20 8.16
C ARG A 20 14.18 13.81 8.82
N LEU A 21 13.65 12.63 8.52
CA LEU A 21 12.46 12.11 9.20
C LEU A 21 12.72 11.91 10.70
N SER A 22 13.90 11.42 11.08
CA SER A 22 14.29 11.31 12.49
C SER A 22 14.34 12.67 13.19
N GLU A 23 14.88 13.71 12.54
CA GLU A 23 14.88 15.09 13.07
C GLU A 23 13.47 15.66 13.26
N LEU A 24 12.50 15.20 12.46
CA LEU A 24 11.09 15.60 12.56
C LEU A 24 10.30 14.79 13.61
N GLY A 25 10.93 13.81 14.26
CA GLY A 25 10.34 13.02 15.35
C GLY A 25 9.94 11.60 14.98
N ALA A 26 10.31 11.10 13.79
CA ALA A 26 10.08 9.70 13.43
C ALA A 26 11.04 8.75 14.17
N LEU A 27 10.53 7.59 14.57
CA LEU A 27 11.37 6.46 14.99
C LEU A 27 11.89 5.75 13.74
N VAL A 28 13.16 5.95 13.41
CA VAL A 28 13.80 5.27 12.26
C VAL A 28 14.45 3.97 12.72
N ILE A 29 14.00 2.86 12.15
CA ILE A 29 14.54 1.51 12.38
C ILE A 29 15.31 1.09 11.13
N ASP A 30 16.63 0.94 11.26
CA ASP A 30 17.47 0.36 10.21
C ASP A 30 17.33 -1.18 10.25
N ALA A 31 16.65 -1.74 9.26
CA ALA A 31 16.39 -3.17 9.19
C ALA A 31 17.67 -4.00 9.05
N ASP A 32 18.68 -3.47 8.34
CA ASP A 32 19.99 -4.11 8.25
C ASP A 32 20.66 -4.13 9.62
N ALA A 33 20.65 -3.00 10.35
CA ALA A 33 21.26 -2.92 11.68
C ALA A 33 20.62 -3.92 12.65
N VAL A 34 19.29 -4.03 12.67
CA VAL A 34 18.57 -5.04 13.48
C VAL A 34 18.97 -6.45 13.07
N ALA A 35 19.01 -6.75 11.76
CA ALA A 35 19.43 -8.06 11.27
C ALA A 35 20.88 -8.40 11.63
N ARG A 36 21.78 -7.40 11.74
CA ARG A 36 23.15 -7.60 12.22
C ARG A 36 23.20 -7.82 13.73
N GLU A 37 22.39 -7.12 14.51
CA GLU A 37 22.33 -7.21 15.97
C GLU A 37 21.90 -8.61 16.44
N VAL A 38 20.84 -9.17 15.84
CA VAL A 38 20.28 -10.47 16.28
C VAL A 38 21.19 -11.67 16.00
N VAL A 39 22.26 -11.47 15.22
CA VAL A 39 23.29 -12.49 14.92
C VAL A 39 24.69 -12.06 15.40
N ALA A 40 24.78 -11.07 16.30
CA ALA A 40 26.04 -10.65 16.90
C ALA A 40 26.64 -11.77 17.79
N PRO A 41 27.96 -11.74 18.07
CA PRO A 41 28.59 -12.66 19.02
C PRO A 41 27.81 -12.75 20.34
N GLY A 42 27.53 -13.98 20.80
CA GLY A 42 26.77 -14.25 22.03
C GLY A 42 25.24 -14.19 21.90
N SER A 43 24.70 -13.87 20.71
CA SER A 43 23.25 -13.87 20.47
C SER A 43 22.67 -15.28 20.25
N ALA A 44 21.39 -15.43 20.56
CA ALA A 44 20.65 -16.66 20.25
C ALA A 44 20.59 -16.94 18.73
N GLY A 45 20.55 -15.90 17.90
CA GLY A 45 20.52 -16.05 16.44
C GLY A 45 21.83 -16.62 15.90
N LEU A 46 22.99 -16.13 16.37
CA LEU A 46 24.27 -16.70 15.97
C LEU A 46 24.41 -18.16 16.41
N ALA A 47 24.00 -18.48 17.64
CA ALA A 47 24.02 -19.85 18.14
C ALA A 47 23.16 -20.80 17.28
N GLY A 48 21.94 -20.39 16.92
CA GLY A 48 21.06 -21.17 16.06
C GLY A 48 21.61 -21.37 14.64
N ILE A 49 22.26 -20.34 14.07
CA ILE A 49 22.92 -20.47 12.76
C ILE A 49 24.11 -21.44 12.85
N VAL A 50 24.92 -21.36 13.89
CA VAL A 50 26.06 -22.30 14.09
C VAL A 50 25.56 -23.73 14.29
N ASP A 51 24.50 -23.93 15.05
CA ASP A 51 23.89 -25.26 15.25
C ASP A 51 23.41 -25.86 13.92
N ARG A 52 22.76 -25.05 13.07
CA ARG A 52 22.22 -25.50 11.78
C ARG A 52 23.28 -25.71 10.70
N PHE A 53 24.26 -24.82 10.60
CA PHE A 53 25.19 -24.74 9.49
C PHE A 53 26.62 -25.11 9.84
N GLY A 54 26.95 -25.29 11.12
CA GLY A 54 28.30 -25.64 11.60
C GLY A 54 29.18 -24.42 11.89
N SER A 55 30.29 -24.63 12.59
CA SER A 55 31.19 -23.57 13.06
C SER A 55 32.03 -22.91 11.97
N GLN A 56 32.09 -23.47 10.76
CA GLN A 56 32.80 -22.88 9.62
C GLN A 56 32.21 -21.56 9.13
N ILE A 57 31.02 -21.19 9.61
CA ILE A 57 30.39 -19.88 9.37
C ILE A 57 30.87 -18.81 10.35
N LEU A 58 31.83 -19.10 11.24
CA LEU A 58 32.44 -18.14 12.16
C LEU A 58 33.80 -17.65 11.66
N LEU A 59 34.14 -16.42 12.03
CA LEU A 59 35.50 -15.88 11.98
C LEU A 59 36.27 -16.28 13.24
N GLU A 60 37.59 -16.04 13.25
CA GLU A 60 38.47 -16.36 14.39
C GLU A 60 38.08 -15.62 15.67
N ASP A 61 37.46 -14.44 15.55
CA ASP A 61 36.96 -13.64 16.67
C ASP A 61 35.58 -14.09 17.19
N GLY A 62 35.02 -15.16 16.63
CA GLY A 62 33.70 -15.69 16.98
C GLY A 62 32.53 -14.94 16.36
N SER A 63 32.77 -13.96 15.50
CA SER A 63 31.72 -13.27 14.74
C SER A 63 31.29 -14.03 13.48
N LEU A 64 30.12 -13.70 12.94
CA LEU A 64 29.57 -14.35 11.76
C LEU A 64 30.39 -14.02 10.50
N ASN A 65 30.96 -15.04 9.86
CA ASN A 65 31.49 -14.94 8.51
C ASN A 65 30.35 -14.92 7.49
N ARG A 66 29.89 -13.70 7.16
CA ARG A 66 28.78 -13.47 6.23
C ARG A 66 29.05 -14.03 4.84
N SER A 67 30.30 -14.01 4.38
CA SER A 67 30.65 -14.56 3.07
C SER A 67 30.53 -16.08 3.07
N ALA A 68 31.02 -16.75 4.11
CA ALA A 68 30.88 -18.20 4.26
C ALA A 68 29.41 -18.61 4.38
N LEU A 69 28.63 -17.91 5.21
CA LEU A 69 27.19 -18.16 5.32
C LEU A 69 26.49 -17.93 3.97
N ALA A 70 26.81 -16.83 3.28
CA ALA A 70 26.27 -16.54 1.95
C ALA A 70 26.56 -17.69 0.98
N SER A 71 27.80 -18.21 0.92
CA SER A 71 28.13 -19.35 0.06
C SER A 71 27.33 -20.63 0.37
N VAL A 72 26.91 -20.83 1.63
CA VAL A 72 26.09 -21.98 2.02
C VAL A 72 24.62 -21.78 1.62
N VAL A 73 24.07 -20.58 1.78
CA VAL A 73 22.65 -20.31 1.49
C VAL A 73 22.39 -19.95 0.02
N PHE A 74 23.38 -19.38 -0.67
CA PHE A 74 23.31 -18.93 -2.05
C PHE A 74 23.44 -20.13 -2.99
N GLY A 75 22.31 -20.78 -3.26
CA GLY A 75 22.22 -22.00 -4.07
C GLY A 75 21.31 -23.08 -3.47
N SER A 76 20.85 -22.90 -2.22
CA SER A 76 19.93 -23.84 -1.56
C SER A 76 18.71 -23.11 -0.98
N ALA A 77 17.56 -23.32 -1.61
CA ALA A 77 16.28 -22.82 -1.10
C ALA A 77 15.91 -23.39 0.27
N GLU A 78 16.39 -24.60 0.60
CA GLU A 78 16.23 -25.19 1.92
C GLU A 78 17.10 -24.47 2.97
N ALA A 79 18.38 -24.25 2.65
CA ALA A 79 19.30 -23.53 3.54
C ALA A 79 18.83 -22.09 3.79
N ARG A 80 18.36 -21.40 2.73
CA ARG A 80 17.77 -20.06 2.86
C ARG A 80 16.56 -20.06 3.81
N ARG A 81 15.60 -20.97 3.62
CA ARG A 81 14.43 -21.09 4.52
C ARG A 81 14.83 -21.42 5.96
N ALA A 82 15.83 -22.27 6.16
CA ALA A 82 16.33 -22.58 7.49
C ALA A 82 16.93 -21.34 8.16
N LEU A 83 17.77 -20.57 7.45
CA LEU A 83 18.31 -19.31 7.95
C LEU A 83 17.18 -18.31 8.30
N GLU A 84 16.21 -18.14 7.41
CA GLU A 84 15.06 -17.24 7.62
C GLU A 84 14.22 -17.67 8.83
N SER A 85 14.01 -18.97 9.03
CA SER A 85 13.27 -19.49 10.20
C SER A 85 13.97 -19.21 11.54
N ILE A 86 15.30 -19.08 11.52
CA ILE A 86 16.09 -18.71 12.70
C ILE A 86 16.05 -17.20 12.91
N THR A 87 16.27 -16.41 11.85
CA THR A 87 16.50 -14.97 11.97
C THR A 87 15.22 -14.15 12.03
N HIS A 88 14.18 -14.49 11.26
CA HIS A 88 12.96 -13.68 11.18
C HIS A 88 12.27 -13.49 12.54
N PRO A 89 12.04 -14.55 13.35
CA PRO A 89 11.41 -14.38 14.67
C PRO A 89 12.22 -13.43 15.58
N LEU A 90 13.56 -13.51 15.52
CA LEU A 90 14.44 -12.65 16.32
C LEU A 90 14.42 -11.20 15.84
N VAL A 91 14.44 -10.97 14.52
CA VAL A 91 14.30 -9.62 13.93
C VAL A 91 12.96 -9.01 14.32
N HIS A 92 11.87 -9.78 14.23
CA HIS A 92 10.54 -9.34 14.65
C HIS A 92 10.51 -8.97 16.14
N ALA A 93 10.99 -9.85 17.02
CA ALA A 93 11.02 -9.61 18.45
C ALA A 93 11.85 -8.35 18.80
N ARG A 94 13.02 -8.19 18.19
CA ARG A 94 13.88 -7.02 18.42
C ARG A 94 13.22 -5.73 17.94
N THR A 95 12.61 -5.77 16.76
CA THR A 95 11.87 -4.64 16.20
C THR A 95 10.71 -4.25 17.12
N SER A 96 9.93 -5.21 17.62
CA SER A 96 8.85 -4.95 18.57
C SER A 96 9.35 -4.28 19.84
N GLN A 97 10.47 -4.73 20.41
CA GLN A 97 11.07 -4.10 21.59
C GLN A 97 11.46 -2.63 21.34
N ILE A 98 11.99 -2.32 20.15
CA ILE A 98 12.35 -0.95 19.78
C ILE A 98 11.10 -0.07 19.71
N ILE A 99 10.00 -0.59 19.14
CA ILE A 99 8.74 0.13 18.98
C ILE A 99 8.03 0.30 20.34
N GLU A 100 7.98 -0.74 21.17
CA GLU A 100 7.36 -0.70 22.49
C GLU A 100 8.05 0.29 23.44
N ALA A 101 9.35 0.51 23.25
CA ALA A 101 10.11 1.50 24.01
C ALA A 101 9.90 2.95 23.53
N ALA A 102 9.29 3.14 22.36
CA ALA A 102 9.05 4.47 21.79
C ALA A 102 7.69 5.05 22.22
N PRO A 103 7.55 6.39 22.25
CA PRO A 103 6.25 7.04 22.44
C PRO A 103 5.23 6.58 21.38
N GLN A 104 3.99 6.35 21.82
CA GLN A 104 2.91 5.80 20.98
C GLN A 104 2.44 6.73 19.85
N ASP A 105 2.85 8.00 19.86
CA ASP A 105 2.52 9.05 18.89
C ASP A 105 3.62 9.26 17.84
N GLN A 106 4.64 8.41 17.79
CA GLN A 106 5.67 8.46 16.75
C GLN A 106 5.30 7.66 15.49
N VAL A 107 5.65 8.22 14.33
CA VAL A 107 5.68 7.47 13.06
C VAL A 107 6.91 6.57 13.06
N VAL A 108 6.72 5.28 12.79
CA VAL A 108 7.81 4.30 12.64
C VAL A 108 8.22 4.21 11.17
N VAL A 109 9.47 4.52 10.87
CA VAL A 109 10.05 4.46 9.53
C VAL A 109 11.05 3.30 9.48
N TYR A 110 10.80 2.33 8.62
CA TYR A 110 11.67 1.18 8.41
C TYR A 110 12.57 1.49 7.22
N ASP A 111 13.86 1.70 7.47
CA ASP A 111 14.84 1.81 6.41
C ASP A 111 15.19 0.39 5.91
N VAL A 112 14.68 0.03 4.73
CA VAL A 112 14.83 -1.29 4.12
C VAL A 112 15.38 -1.17 2.69
N PRO A 113 16.70 -1.37 2.50
CA PRO A 113 17.34 -1.26 1.19
C PRO A 113 16.78 -2.19 0.12
N LEU A 114 16.35 -3.40 0.51
CA LEU A 114 15.84 -4.45 -0.38
C LEU A 114 14.31 -4.61 -0.33
N LEU A 115 13.60 -3.53 0.01
CA LEU A 115 12.13 -3.56 0.17
C LEU A 115 11.43 -4.03 -1.10
N VAL A 116 11.85 -3.52 -2.25
CA VAL A 116 11.20 -3.81 -3.55
C VAL A 116 11.61 -5.17 -4.06
N GLU A 117 12.90 -5.48 -3.97
CA GLU A 117 13.51 -6.74 -4.38
C GLU A 117 12.85 -7.93 -3.69
N ASN A 118 12.54 -7.78 -2.39
CA ASN A 118 11.91 -8.81 -1.58
C ASN A 118 10.39 -8.66 -1.45
N ARG A 119 9.76 -7.74 -2.19
CA ARG A 119 8.30 -7.47 -2.16
C ARG A 119 7.74 -7.22 -0.75
N LEU A 120 8.49 -6.53 0.09
CA LEU A 120 8.15 -6.30 1.50
C LEU A 120 7.17 -5.14 1.70
N GLY A 121 6.75 -4.46 0.63
CA GLY A 121 5.87 -3.29 0.68
C GLY A 121 4.51 -3.55 1.34
N VAL A 122 4.03 -4.79 1.31
CA VAL A 122 2.74 -5.20 1.90
C VAL A 122 2.72 -5.12 3.42
N GLY A 123 3.89 -5.14 4.07
CA GLY A 123 4.01 -5.05 5.52
C GLY A 123 3.90 -3.62 6.09
N TYR A 124 3.77 -2.62 5.22
CA TYR A 124 3.73 -1.20 5.59
C TYR A 124 2.41 -0.56 5.17
N HIS A 125 1.97 0.46 5.92
CA HIS A 125 0.80 1.24 5.52
C HIS A 125 1.12 2.15 4.32
N LEU A 126 2.40 2.54 4.20
CA LEU A 126 2.88 3.47 3.20
C LEU A 126 4.35 3.18 2.87
N VAL A 127 4.71 3.20 1.59
CA VAL A 127 6.07 3.02 1.08
C VAL A 127 6.57 4.31 0.43
N VAL A 128 7.66 4.84 0.95
CA VAL A 128 8.41 5.99 0.41
C VAL A 128 9.63 5.46 -0.33
N VAL A 129 9.75 5.83 -1.59
CA VAL A 129 10.90 5.51 -2.45
C VAL A 129 11.68 6.78 -2.76
N VAL A 130 12.97 6.77 -2.49
CA VAL A 130 13.88 7.86 -2.87
C VAL A 130 14.58 7.51 -4.17
N THR A 131 14.37 8.32 -5.20
CA THR A 131 14.97 8.17 -6.53
C THR A 131 15.95 9.29 -6.85
N ALA A 132 16.88 9.03 -7.76
CA ALA A 132 17.73 10.03 -8.39
C ALA A 132 18.21 9.45 -9.72
N THR A 133 18.49 10.29 -10.70
CA THR A 133 19.03 9.88 -11.99
C THR A 133 20.34 9.11 -11.83
N THR A 134 20.60 8.20 -12.77
CA THR A 134 21.84 7.41 -12.80
C THR A 134 23.09 8.29 -12.75
N ALA A 135 23.10 9.41 -13.48
CA ALA A 135 24.22 10.36 -13.48
C ALA A 135 24.47 10.95 -12.08
N THR A 136 23.41 11.43 -11.41
CA THR A 136 23.50 11.95 -10.04
C THR A 136 24.01 10.90 -9.06
N ARG A 137 23.52 9.66 -9.15
CA ARG A 137 23.93 8.55 -8.27
C ARG A 137 25.40 8.20 -8.45
N ILE A 138 25.88 8.10 -9.71
CA ILE A 138 27.29 7.84 -10.02
C ILE A 138 28.18 8.96 -9.47
N ALA A 139 27.84 10.22 -9.72
CA ALA A 139 28.62 11.36 -9.25
C ALA A 139 28.76 11.37 -7.71
N ARG A 140 27.67 11.10 -6.98
CA ARG A 140 27.67 11.01 -5.51
C ARG A 140 28.54 9.87 -4.99
N LEU A 141 28.43 8.68 -5.59
CA LEU A 141 29.16 7.51 -5.13
C LEU A 141 30.66 7.61 -5.45
N ALA A 142 31.02 8.14 -6.62
CA ALA A 142 32.40 8.41 -6.97
C ALA A 142 33.01 9.48 -6.06
N GLY A 143 32.32 10.62 -5.87
CA GLY A 143 32.83 11.73 -5.07
C GLY A 143 32.91 11.46 -3.57
N HIS A 144 31.89 10.81 -2.99
CA HIS A 144 31.81 10.64 -1.52
C HIS A 144 32.39 9.32 -1.02
N ARG A 145 32.43 8.27 -1.87
CA ARG A 145 32.88 6.93 -1.47
C ARG A 145 34.08 6.43 -2.27
N GLY A 146 34.61 7.23 -3.20
CA GLY A 146 35.77 6.85 -4.01
C GLY A 146 35.54 5.61 -4.87
N MET A 147 34.28 5.27 -5.17
CA MET A 147 33.94 4.07 -5.93
C MET A 147 34.21 4.27 -7.43
N SER A 148 34.71 3.24 -8.11
CA SER A 148 34.83 3.27 -9.57
C SER A 148 33.45 3.26 -10.23
N GLU A 149 33.33 3.88 -11.40
CA GLU A 149 32.06 3.86 -12.15
C GLU A 149 31.61 2.43 -12.48
N ALA A 150 32.56 1.55 -12.82
CA ALA A 150 32.28 0.15 -13.11
C ALA A 150 31.67 -0.57 -11.89
N ASP A 151 32.23 -0.38 -10.70
CA ASP A 151 31.69 -0.97 -9.46
C ASP A 151 30.31 -0.41 -9.10
N ILE A 152 30.09 0.88 -9.35
CA ILE A 152 28.79 1.53 -9.11
C ILE A 152 27.73 0.90 -10.00
N ARG A 153 28.00 0.80 -11.32
CA ARG A 153 27.08 0.21 -12.29
C ARG A 153 26.77 -1.25 -11.97
N ALA A 154 27.80 -2.05 -11.70
CA ALA A 154 27.62 -3.46 -11.31
C ALA A 154 26.69 -3.61 -10.10
N ARG A 155 26.81 -2.71 -9.10
CA ARG A 155 25.89 -2.73 -7.95
C ARG A 155 24.48 -2.28 -8.30
N MET A 156 24.32 -1.27 -9.15
CA MET A 156 23.01 -0.80 -9.60
C MET A 156 22.25 -1.91 -10.36
N ASP A 157 22.96 -2.67 -11.20
CA ASP A 157 22.39 -3.74 -12.02
C ASP A 157 21.88 -4.93 -11.18
N HIS A 158 22.36 -5.09 -9.95
CA HIS A 158 21.90 -6.10 -9.01
C HIS A 158 20.73 -5.66 -8.11
N GLN A 159 20.28 -4.40 -8.23
CA GLN A 159 19.11 -3.91 -7.50
C GLN A 159 17.88 -3.89 -8.42
N ALA A 160 16.69 -3.69 -7.84
CA ALA A 160 15.48 -3.43 -8.64
C ALA A 160 15.72 -2.24 -9.59
N THR A 161 14.93 -2.12 -10.65
CA THR A 161 14.96 -0.96 -11.56
C THR A 161 14.23 0.23 -10.93
N ASP A 162 14.44 1.45 -11.47
CA ASP A 162 13.67 2.62 -11.02
C ASP A 162 12.17 2.49 -11.36
N GLU A 163 11.84 1.80 -12.46
CA GLU A 163 10.47 1.43 -12.83
C GLU A 163 9.81 0.58 -11.73
N GLN A 164 10.46 -0.52 -11.35
CA GLN A 164 9.98 -1.43 -10.30
C GLN A 164 9.83 -0.70 -8.96
N ARG A 165 10.75 0.22 -8.66
CA ARG A 165 10.69 1.06 -7.48
C ARG A 165 9.50 2.02 -7.49
N ARG A 166 9.25 2.71 -8.61
CA ARG A 166 8.08 3.59 -8.74
C ARG A 166 6.78 2.82 -8.64
N ALA A 167 6.69 1.64 -9.25
CA ALA A 167 5.52 0.77 -9.17
C ALA A 167 5.22 0.30 -7.73
N ALA A 168 6.24 0.13 -6.90
CA ALA A 168 6.11 -0.25 -5.49
C ALA A 168 5.84 0.93 -4.54
N ALA A 169 5.95 2.17 -5.01
CA ALA A 169 5.89 3.37 -4.18
C ALA A 169 4.47 3.89 -3.99
N ASP A 170 4.10 4.28 -2.76
CA ASP A 170 2.97 5.20 -2.56
C ASP A 170 3.41 6.66 -2.74
N ILE A 171 4.70 6.91 -2.52
CA ILE A 171 5.33 8.23 -2.61
C ILE A 171 6.74 8.07 -3.18
N VAL A 172 7.05 8.87 -4.19
CA VAL A 172 8.39 8.99 -4.75
C VAL A 172 8.95 10.34 -4.35
N LEU A 173 10.12 10.34 -3.70
CA LEU A 173 10.91 11.54 -3.43
C LEU A 173 12.07 11.59 -4.43
N GLU A 174 12.00 12.52 -5.37
CA GLU A 174 13.05 12.73 -6.35
C GLU A 174 14.18 13.57 -5.76
N ASN A 175 15.40 13.06 -5.85
CA ASN A 175 16.60 13.66 -5.27
C ASN A 175 17.66 13.93 -6.33
N ASP A 176 17.24 14.61 -7.40
CA ASP A 176 18.13 15.13 -8.45
C ASP A 176 18.59 16.58 -8.20
N ALA A 177 17.92 17.26 -7.27
CA ALA A 177 18.23 18.62 -6.89
C ALA A 177 19.22 18.70 -5.70
N THR A 178 19.20 19.81 -4.96
CA THR A 178 20.09 20.01 -3.81
C THR A 178 19.57 19.27 -2.56
N PRO A 179 20.45 18.96 -1.58
CA PRO A 179 20.02 18.36 -0.32
C PRO A 179 18.94 19.15 0.42
N GLU A 180 18.96 20.49 0.32
CA GLU A 180 17.98 21.38 0.96
C GLU A 180 16.59 21.19 0.37
N LEU A 181 16.48 21.08 -0.96
CA LEU A 181 15.21 20.83 -1.65
C LEU A 181 14.66 19.43 -1.34
N LEU A 182 15.53 18.43 -1.18
CA LEU A 182 15.10 17.12 -0.69
C LEU A 182 14.54 17.22 0.74
N CYS A 183 15.23 17.92 1.65
CA CYS A 183 14.74 18.12 3.02
C CYS A 183 13.39 18.86 3.03
N GLN A 184 13.19 19.87 2.19
CA GLN A 184 11.89 20.56 2.06
C GLN A 184 10.77 19.63 1.58
N SER A 185 11.08 18.73 0.63
CA SER A 185 10.14 17.70 0.20
C SER A 185 9.78 16.74 1.33
N VAL A 186 10.75 16.36 2.18
CA VAL A 186 10.52 15.52 3.37
C VAL A 186 9.67 16.26 4.41
N ASP A 187 9.93 17.55 4.66
CA ASP A 187 9.17 18.37 5.61
C ASP A 187 7.70 18.52 5.16
N THR A 188 7.49 18.70 3.86
CA THR A 188 6.15 18.76 3.26
C THR A 188 5.45 17.41 3.39
N LEU A 189 6.13 16.31 3.06
CA LEU A 189 5.61 14.96 3.22
C LEU A 189 5.19 14.68 4.67
N TRP A 190 6.04 15.06 5.62
CA TRP A 190 5.80 14.87 7.04
C TRP A 190 4.54 15.59 7.50
N SER A 191 4.48 16.91 7.28
CA SER A 191 3.41 17.77 7.78
C SER A 191 2.08 17.56 7.06
N SER A 192 2.09 17.31 5.75
CA SER A 192 0.87 17.20 4.95
C SER A 192 0.26 15.79 4.92
N ARG A 193 1.06 14.74 5.18
CA ARG A 193 0.60 13.35 5.02
C ARG A 193 0.97 12.43 6.17
N LEU A 194 2.24 12.30 6.53
CA LEU A 194 2.64 11.29 7.53
C LEU A 194 2.07 11.57 8.92
N GLN A 195 2.19 12.81 9.41
CA GLN A 195 1.68 13.18 10.73
C GLN A 195 0.14 13.12 10.80
N PRO A 196 -0.63 13.69 9.86
CA PRO A 196 -2.09 13.56 9.89
C PRO A 196 -2.56 12.11 9.67
N TYR A 197 -1.83 11.30 8.89
CA TYR A 197 -2.16 9.87 8.74
C TYR A 197 -1.97 9.13 10.06
N ASP A 198 -0.85 9.30 10.76
CA ASP A 198 -0.65 8.68 12.07
C ASP A 198 -1.73 9.10 13.08
N GLU A 199 -2.05 10.39 13.12
CA GLU A 199 -3.12 10.90 13.98
C GLU A 199 -4.47 10.26 13.67
N ASN A 200 -4.83 10.16 12.38
CA ASN A 200 -6.05 9.48 11.95
C ASN A 200 -6.04 8.00 12.35
N LEU A 201 -4.91 7.31 12.14
CA LEU A 201 -4.76 5.89 12.44
C LEU A 201 -4.93 5.62 13.95
N ARG A 202 -4.29 6.42 14.81
CA ARG A 202 -4.37 6.25 16.27
C ARG A 202 -5.76 6.46 16.83
N HIS A 203 -6.54 7.34 16.22
CA HIS A 203 -7.92 7.62 16.64
C HIS A 203 -8.97 6.79 15.89
N GLY A 204 -8.56 5.92 14.96
CA GLY A 204 -9.50 5.17 14.12
C GLY A 204 -10.35 6.07 13.23
N HIS A 205 -9.84 7.24 12.85
CA HIS A 205 -10.53 8.20 12.00
C HIS A 205 -10.24 7.92 10.53
N ARG A 206 -11.29 7.90 9.71
CA ARG A 206 -11.15 7.99 8.26
C ARG A 206 -10.82 9.44 7.89
N HIS A 207 -9.92 9.63 6.94
CA HIS A 207 -9.72 10.92 6.32
C HIS A 207 -10.93 11.27 5.43
N ARG A 208 -11.55 12.43 5.66
CA ARG A 208 -12.60 12.98 4.80
C ARG A 208 -12.01 14.04 3.89
N ARG A 209 -12.21 13.89 2.58
CA ARG A 209 -11.86 14.92 1.58
C ARG A 209 -12.83 16.10 1.65
N ALA A 210 -12.45 17.20 0.99
CA ALA A 210 -13.37 18.29 0.68
C ALA A 210 -14.61 17.76 -0.08
N ASP A 211 -15.78 18.31 0.25
CA ASP A 211 -17.09 17.74 -0.11
C ASP A 211 -17.32 17.63 -1.63
N VAL A 212 -16.82 18.57 -2.43
CA VAL A 212 -16.90 18.51 -3.90
C VAL A 212 -15.50 18.46 -4.50
N ALA A 213 -14.92 17.25 -4.52
CA ALA A 213 -13.68 17.01 -5.24
C ALA A 213 -13.89 17.11 -6.77
N PRO A 214 -12.99 17.79 -7.51
CA PRO A 214 -13.09 17.88 -8.97
C PRO A 214 -12.87 16.52 -9.63
N LEU A 215 -13.34 16.39 -10.88
CA LEU A 215 -12.86 15.32 -11.75
C LEU A 215 -11.43 15.65 -12.19
N VAL A 216 -10.59 14.63 -12.18
CA VAL A 216 -9.26 14.67 -12.79
C VAL A 216 -9.24 13.76 -14.02
N PRO A 217 -8.36 14.02 -15.00
CA PRO A 217 -8.08 13.06 -16.07
C PRO A 217 -7.77 11.68 -15.50
N TYR A 218 -8.03 10.64 -16.29
CA TYR A 218 -7.69 9.27 -15.89
C TYR A 218 -6.19 9.16 -15.62
N ASP A 219 -5.83 8.65 -14.43
CA ASP A 219 -4.44 8.37 -14.07
C ASP A 219 -4.16 6.89 -14.33
N GLU A 220 -3.26 6.60 -15.28
CA GLU A 220 -2.83 5.25 -15.65
C GLU A 220 -2.24 4.46 -14.46
N ARG A 221 -1.89 5.13 -13.36
CA ARG A 221 -1.35 4.51 -12.14
C ARG A 221 -2.44 4.09 -11.14
N TRP A 222 -3.71 4.41 -11.37
CA TRP A 222 -4.79 3.98 -10.47
C TRP A 222 -4.91 2.46 -10.33
N PRO A 223 -4.81 1.64 -11.39
CA PRO A 223 -4.82 0.18 -11.27
C PRO A 223 -3.68 -0.34 -10.37
N GLU A 224 -2.44 0.10 -10.60
CA GLU A 224 -1.29 -0.29 -9.78
C GLU A 224 -1.46 0.14 -8.32
N THR A 225 -2.04 1.32 -8.11
CA THR A 225 -2.34 1.82 -6.76
C THR A 225 -3.39 0.98 -6.06
N ALA A 226 -4.43 0.58 -6.77
CA ALA A 226 -5.46 -0.31 -6.24
C ALA A 226 -4.87 -1.69 -5.92
N GLU A 227 -4.06 -2.26 -6.80
CA GLU A 227 -3.38 -3.54 -6.59
C GLU A 227 -2.50 -3.54 -5.33
N ARG A 228 -1.68 -2.50 -5.12
CA ARG A 228 -0.88 -2.37 -3.88
C ARG A 228 -1.74 -2.34 -2.62
N ILE A 229 -2.89 -1.68 -2.67
CA ILE A 229 -3.81 -1.61 -1.52
C ILE A 229 -4.49 -2.96 -1.29
N ILE A 230 -4.92 -3.63 -2.36
CA ILE A 230 -5.47 -4.99 -2.31
C ILE A 230 -4.45 -5.95 -1.70
N ASP A 231 -3.21 -5.94 -2.18
CA ASP A 231 -2.14 -6.80 -1.65
C ASP A 231 -1.90 -6.59 -0.16
N ARG A 232 -1.91 -5.34 0.33
CA ARG A 232 -1.81 -5.02 1.76
C ARG A 232 -2.98 -5.59 2.56
N ILE A 233 -4.21 -5.42 2.06
CA ILE A 233 -5.42 -5.90 2.73
C ILE A 233 -5.43 -7.44 2.75
N CYS A 234 -5.16 -8.09 1.63
CA CYS A 234 -5.07 -9.54 1.52
C CYS A 234 -3.97 -10.11 2.42
N HIS A 235 -2.80 -9.46 2.45
CA HIS A 235 -1.70 -9.86 3.34
C HIS A 235 -2.11 -9.79 4.82
N ALA A 236 -2.82 -8.74 5.23
CA ALA A 236 -3.23 -8.55 6.61
C ALA A 236 -4.40 -9.46 7.04
N LEU A 237 -5.37 -9.68 6.15
CA LEU A 237 -6.55 -10.49 6.44
C LEU A 237 -6.29 -12.01 6.28
N GLY A 238 -5.34 -12.39 5.43
CA GLY A 238 -5.08 -13.80 5.09
C GLY A 238 -6.30 -14.43 4.44
N GLU A 239 -6.67 -15.64 4.88
CA GLU A 239 -7.84 -16.37 4.37
C GLU A 239 -9.19 -15.65 4.60
N ARG A 240 -9.22 -14.59 5.43
CA ARG A 240 -10.42 -13.76 5.64
C ARG A 240 -10.73 -12.81 4.48
N ALA A 241 -9.82 -12.66 3.52
CA ALA A 241 -10.03 -11.89 2.30
C ALA A 241 -10.10 -12.82 1.08
N PRO A 242 -11.23 -13.52 0.85
CA PRO A 242 -11.30 -14.52 -0.21
C PRO A 242 -11.23 -13.90 -1.61
N GLU A 243 -11.76 -12.69 -1.80
CA GLU A 243 -11.78 -12.02 -3.11
C GLU A 243 -11.82 -10.49 -2.96
N MET A 244 -10.99 -9.79 -3.74
CA MET A 244 -10.93 -8.34 -3.74
C MET A 244 -10.83 -7.79 -5.15
N GLU A 245 -11.60 -6.74 -5.41
CA GLU A 245 -11.76 -6.17 -6.75
C GLU A 245 -11.64 -4.65 -6.73
N HIS A 246 -10.91 -4.10 -7.71
CA HIS A 246 -10.93 -2.66 -7.99
C HIS A 246 -12.18 -2.33 -8.79
N VAL A 247 -13.04 -1.47 -8.23
CA VAL A 247 -14.34 -1.09 -8.80
C VAL A 247 -14.46 0.43 -8.90
N GLY A 248 -15.65 0.93 -9.26
CA GLY A 248 -15.90 2.37 -9.39
C GLY A 248 -15.19 3.00 -10.59
N SER A 249 -15.22 4.33 -10.69
CA SER A 249 -14.74 5.03 -11.88
C SER A 249 -13.24 4.90 -12.12
N THR A 250 -12.42 4.83 -11.07
CA THR A 250 -10.96 4.74 -11.21
C THR A 250 -10.49 3.38 -11.74
N SER A 251 -11.38 2.38 -11.79
CA SER A 251 -11.12 1.08 -12.40
C SER A 251 -11.44 1.02 -13.91
N VAL A 252 -11.97 2.10 -14.50
CA VAL A 252 -12.38 2.15 -15.91
C VAL A 252 -11.36 2.96 -16.72
N PRO A 253 -10.53 2.34 -17.58
CA PRO A 253 -9.50 3.04 -18.35
C PRO A 253 -10.07 4.20 -19.17
N GLY A 254 -9.37 5.33 -19.12
CA GLY A 254 -9.72 6.55 -19.85
C GLY A 254 -10.91 7.34 -19.32
N LEU A 255 -11.56 6.93 -18.21
CA LEU A 255 -12.69 7.66 -17.62
C LEU A 255 -12.21 8.69 -16.59
N PRO A 256 -12.41 10.01 -16.81
CA PRO A 256 -12.17 11.03 -15.80
C PRO A 256 -12.99 10.78 -14.53
N ALA A 257 -12.36 10.95 -13.37
CA ALA A 257 -12.95 10.58 -12.09
C ALA A 257 -12.50 11.48 -10.94
N ARG A 258 -13.26 11.42 -9.83
CA ARG A 258 -12.72 11.88 -8.55
C ARG A 258 -11.58 10.92 -8.19
N ASP A 259 -10.45 11.46 -7.73
CA ASP A 259 -9.25 10.68 -7.37
C ASP A 259 -9.45 9.87 -6.08
N VAL A 260 -10.34 8.88 -6.12
CA VAL A 260 -10.68 7.99 -5.02
C VAL A 260 -10.67 6.56 -5.56
N ILE A 261 -9.92 5.68 -4.91
CA ILE A 261 -9.92 4.27 -5.24
C ILE A 261 -11.11 3.61 -4.54
N ASP A 262 -12.03 3.03 -5.30
CA ASP A 262 -13.11 2.22 -4.75
C ASP A 262 -12.73 0.74 -4.85
N LEU A 263 -12.65 0.07 -3.71
CA LEU A 263 -12.38 -1.36 -3.61
C LEU A 263 -13.60 -2.08 -3.07
N GLN A 264 -13.78 -3.32 -3.51
CA GLN A 264 -14.77 -4.23 -2.97
C GLN A 264 -14.08 -5.49 -2.46
N LEU A 265 -14.33 -5.85 -1.22
CA LEU A 265 -13.89 -7.07 -0.55
C LEU A 265 -15.09 -8.01 -0.39
N GLY A 266 -14.97 -9.21 -0.95
CA GLY A 266 -15.98 -10.25 -0.91
C GLY A 266 -15.83 -11.07 0.37
N VAL A 267 -16.94 -11.40 1.01
CA VAL A 267 -16.98 -12.36 2.12
C VAL A 267 -18.05 -13.41 1.82
N ALA A 268 -17.91 -14.63 2.34
CA ALA A 268 -18.96 -15.63 2.20
C ALA A 268 -20.24 -15.27 2.98
N ASP A 269 -20.06 -14.54 4.09
CA ASP A 269 -21.12 -14.14 5.02
C ASP A 269 -20.73 -12.81 5.66
N LEU A 270 -21.63 -11.82 5.67
CA LEU A 270 -21.37 -10.50 6.25
C LEU A 270 -21.08 -10.52 7.74
N ARG A 271 -21.50 -11.57 8.47
CA ARG A 271 -21.13 -11.76 9.88
C ARG A 271 -19.61 -11.86 10.07
N ALA A 272 -18.88 -12.39 9.08
CA ALA A 272 -17.42 -12.41 9.13
C ALA A 272 -16.82 -10.99 9.11
N ALA A 273 -17.48 -10.04 8.44
CA ALA A 273 -17.07 -8.64 8.42
C ALA A 273 -17.41 -7.89 9.72
N ASP A 274 -18.25 -8.47 10.58
CA ASP A 274 -18.58 -7.97 11.91
C ASP A 274 -17.70 -8.56 13.01
N ASP A 275 -16.88 -9.56 12.68
CA ASP A 275 -15.93 -10.14 13.62
C ASP A 275 -14.99 -9.03 14.17
N PRO A 276 -14.84 -8.92 15.51
CA PRO A 276 -14.01 -7.88 16.10
C PRO A 276 -12.56 -7.90 15.62
N GLU A 277 -12.01 -9.08 15.33
CA GLU A 277 -10.65 -9.20 14.81
C GLU A 277 -10.57 -8.70 13.36
N PHE A 278 -11.54 -9.04 12.51
CA PHE A 278 -11.65 -8.51 11.15
C PHE A 278 -11.68 -6.97 11.14
N VAL A 279 -12.53 -6.38 11.98
CA VAL A 279 -12.65 -4.93 12.10
C VAL A 279 -11.36 -4.30 12.63
N ARG A 280 -10.75 -4.91 13.65
CA ARG A 280 -9.48 -4.46 14.23
C ARG A 280 -8.35 -4.50 13.20
N VAL A 281 -8.20 -5.60 12.47
CA VAL A 281 -7.13 -5.76 11.46
C VAL A 281 -7.24 -4.69 10.37
N LEU A 282 -8.44 -4.42 9.84
CA LEU A 282 -8.63 -3.36 8.85
C LEU A 282 -8.38 -1.97 9.45
N ALA A 283 -8.82 -1.70 10.68
CA ALA A 283 -8.55 -0.44 11.35
C ALA A 283 -7.05 -0.21 11.58
N GLU A 284 -6.31 -1.23 12.03
CA GLU A 284 -4.86 -1.21 12.20
C GLU A 284 -4.12 -1.03 10.88
N LEU A 285 -4.71 -1.46 9.76
CA LEU A 285 -4.16 -1.23 8.42
C LEU A 285 -4.46 0.17 7.87
N GLY A 286 -5.25 1.00 8.59
CA GLY A 286 -5.64 2.34 8.15
C GLY A 286 -6.99 2.40 7.43
N PHE A 287 -7.83 1.39 7.59
CA PHE A 287 -9.20 1.34 7.07
C PHE A 287 -10.23 1.16 8.19
N PRO A 288 -10.42 2.16 9.07
CA PRO A 288 -11.42 2.09 10.13
C PRO A 288 -12.85 1.92 9.58
N ARG A 289 -13.66 1.17 10.34
CA ARG A 289 -15.08 0.92 10.05
C ARG A 289 -15.88 2.23 10.10
N SER A 290 -16.73 2.42 9.10
CA SER A 290 -17.71 3.50 9.06
C SER A 290 -19.05 3.02 9.56
N GLN A 291 -19.62 3.69 10.56
CA GLN A 291 -20.92 3.31 11.13
C GLN A 291 -22.12 3.76 10.27
N GLY A 292 -21.98 4.83 9.47
CA GLY A 292 -23.10 5.44 8.73
C GLY A 292 -23.34 4.94 7.30
N ASN A 293 -22.74 3.82 6.87
CA ASN A 293 -22.84 3.35 5.47
C ASN A 293 -22.91 1.82 5.41
N SER A 294 -24.05 1.27 5.82
CA SER A 294 -24.31 -0.18 5.92
C SER A 294 -25.19 -0.73 4.80
N LEU A 295 -25.58 0.09 3.83
CA LEU A 295 -26.54 -0.24 2.79
C LEU A 295 -26.12 0.44 1.48
N ASP A 296 -26.11 -0.30 0.37
CA ASP A 296 -26.13 0.31 -0.97
C ASP A 296 -27.56 0.74 -1.33
N THR A 297 -27.69 1.77 -2.18
CA THR A 297 -29.00 2.22 -2.65
C THR A 297 -29.70 1.11 -3.45
N PRO A 298 -30.85 0.59 -3.00
CA PRO A 298 -31.60 -0.42 -3.75
C PRO A 298 -32.02 0.10 -5.12
N LYS A 299 -32.08 -0.79 -6.11
CA LYS A 299 -32.46 -0.43 -7.48
C LYS A 299 -33.94 -0.72 -7.70
N ASP A 300 -34.61 0.07 -8.55
CA ASP A 300 -36.06 -0.04 -8.75
C ASP A 300 -36.50 -1.46 -9.19
N LEU A 301 -35.65 -2.14 -9.98
CA LEU A 301 -35.90 -3.53 -10.42
C LEU A 301 -35.57 -4.59 -9.35
N LEU A 302 -34.88 -4.21 -8.27
CA LEU A 302 -34.56 -5.09 -7.14
C LEU A 302 -34.61 -4.29 -5.82
N PRO A 303 -35.83 -3.89 -5.38
CA PRO A 303 -36.01 -2.85 -4.37
C PRO A 303 -35.86 -3.34 -2.93
N ASP A 304 -35.77 -4.65 -2.69
CA ASP A 304 -35.64 -5.22 -1.35
C ASP A 304 -34.28 -4.81 -0.73
N PRO A 305 -34.28 -3.96 0.32
CA PRO A 305 -33.04 -3.45 0.91
C PRO A 305 -32.20 -4.54 1.58
N SER A 306 -32.79 -5.68 1.96
CA SER A 306 -32.04 -6.78 2.56
C SER A 306 -30.99 -7.39 1.63
N LEU A 307 -31.16 -7.23 0.30
CA LEU A 307 -30.24 -7.70 -0.72
C LEU A 307 -29.03 -6.77 -0.95
N TRP A 308 -29.04 -5.58 -0.36
CA TRP A 308 -28.06 -4.51 -0.57
C TRP A 308 -27.25 -4.19 0.69
N ILE A 309 -27.39 -5.00 1.74
CA ILE A 309 -26.65 -4.82 2.99
C ILE A 309 -25.15 -4.96 2.69
N LYS A 310 -24.37 -4.06 3.28
CA LYS A 310 -22.92 -4.08 3.18
C LYS A 310 -22.27 -3.62 4.47
N ARG A 311 -20.95 -3.62 4.43
CA ARG A 311 -20.07 -3.02 5.42
C ARG A 311 -19.14 -2.06 4.69
N TYR A 312 -18.73 -0.99 5.36
CA TYR A 312 -17.92 0.05 4.74
C TYR A 312 -16.78 0.48 5.65
N HIS A 313 -15.61 0.66 5.05
CA HIS A 313 -14.42 1.25 5.64
C HIS A 313 -13.90 2.34 4.70
N GLY A 314 -13.03 3.21 5.21
CA GLY A 314 -12.29 4.10 4.32
C GLY A 314 -10.94 4.50 4.89
N SER A 315 -10.07 4.98 4.01
CA SER A 315 -8.67 5.26 4.32
C SER A 315 -8.49 6.35 5.39
N SER A 316 -7.54 6.13 6.29
CA SER A 316 -7.00 7.14 7.21
C SER A 316 -5.91 8.01 6.57
N ASP A 317 -5.41 7.64 5.38
CA ASP A 317 -4.36 8.36 4.64
C ASP A 317 -4.93 9.61 3.92
N PRO A 318 -4.49 10.83 4.27
CA PRO A 318 -4.94 12.05 3.60
C PRO A 318 -4.46 12.17 2.14
N GLY A 319 -3.36 11.51 1.76
CA GLY A 319 -2.84 11.53 0.40
C GLY A 319 -3.36 10.41 -0.50
N ARG A 320 -4.17 9.49 0.03
CA ARG A 320 -4.80 8.43 -0.78
C ARG A 320 -6.17 8.06 -0.21
N ALA A 321 -7.19 8.71 -0.76
CA ALA A 321 -8.57 8.36 -0.45
C ALA A 321 -8.93 7.00 -1.05
N VAL A 322 -9.48 6.14 -0.19
CA VAL A 322 -9.95 4.80 -0.55
C VAL A 322 -11.30 4.57 0.11
N HIS A 323 -12.22 4.04 -0.67
CA HIS A 323 -13.48 3.50 -0.23
C HIS A 323 -13.37 1.98 -0.25
N LEU A 324 -13.56 1.32 0.89
CA LEU A 324 -13.51 -0.13 0.98
C LEU A 324 -14.89 -0.65 1.34
N HIS A 325 -15.58 -1.20 0.35
CA HIS A 325 -16.86 -1.85 0.50
C HIS A 325 -16.65 -3.33 0.82
N VAL A 326 -17.36 -3.86 1.80
CA VAL A 326 -17.36 -5.29 2.12
C VAL A 326 -18.76 -5.82 1.86
N ARG A 327 -18.89 -6.82 0.99
CA ARG A 327 -20.16 -7.36 0.50
C ARG A 327 -20.12 -8.88 0.48
N GLU A 328 -21.28 -9.53 0.59
CA GLU A 328 -21.33 -10.99 0.39
C GLU A 328 -21.07 -11.32 -1.08
N LEU A 329 -20.27 -12.36 -1.32
CA LEU A 329 -20.02 -12.89 -2.65
C LEU A 329 -21.34 -13.26 -3.32
N GLY A 330 -21.55 -12.74 -4.53
CA GLY A 330 -22.78 -12.97 -5.29
C GLY A 330 -24.00 -12.14 -4.83
N SER A 331 -23.91 -11.32 -3.79
CA SER A 331 -24.99 -10.38 -3.41
C SER A 331 -25.31 -9.38 -4.53
N ALA A 332 -26.48 -8.73 -4.44
CA ALA A 332 -26.88 -7.73 -5.45
C ALA A 332 -25.87 -6.58 -5.55
N GLY A 333 -25.40 -6.07 -4.40
CA GLY A 333 -24.36 -5.04 -4.35
C GLY A 333 -23.03 -5.50 -4.95
N TRP A 334 -22.63 -6.75 -4.67
CA TRP A 334 -21.40 -7.34 -5.23
C TRP A 334 -21.45 -7.41 -6.75
N GLN A 335 -22.52 -7.99 -7.30
CA GLN A 335 -22.71 -8.13 -8.74
C GLN A 335 -22.87 -6.77 -9.43
N TYR A 336 -23.61 -5.83 -8.82
CA TYR A 336 -23.83 -4.49 -9.38
C TYR A 336 -22.50 -3.77 -9.63
N ALA A 337 -21.61 -3.76 -8.64
CA ALA A 337 -20.35 -3.02 -8.72
C ALA A 337 -19.43 -3.55 -9.84
N LEU A 338 -19.35 -4.88 -9.97
CA LEU A 338 -18.57 -5.53 -11.03
C LEU A 338 -19.20 -5.32 -12.39
N LEU A 339 -20.51 -5.54 -12.52
CA LEU A 339 -21.25 -5.35 -13.76
C LEU A 339 -21.11 -3.91 -14.27
N GLN A 340 -21.22 -2.92 -13.39
CA GLN A 340 -21.06 -1.52 -13.76
C GLN A 340 -19.66 -1.26 -14.33
N ARG A 341 -18.62 -1.71 -13.63
CA ARG A 341 -17.23 -1.56 -14.09
C ARG A 341 -17.05 -2.17 -15.47
N ASP A 342 -17.45 -3.43 -15.63
CA ASP A 342 -17.16 -4.20 -16.83
C ASP A 342 -17.98 -3.70 -18.03
N TRP A 343 -19.24 -3.32 -17.81
CA TRP A 343 -20.05 -2.66 -18.82
C TRP A 343 -19.42 -1.34 -19.27
N LEU A 344 -18.99 -0.49 -18.33
CA LEU A 344 -18.32 0.77 -18.67
C LEU A 344 -16.98 0.54 -19.37
N ARG A 345 -16.23 -0.53 -19.06
CA ARG A 345 -15.02 -0.89 -19.81
C ARG A 345 -15.33 -1.29 -21.25
N ALA A 346 -16.43 -2.01 -21.46
CA ALA A 346 -16.81 -2.54 -22.77
C ALA A 346 -17.57 -1.54 -23.68
N ASP A 347 -18.25 -0.54 -23.11
CA ASP A 347 -19.16 0.35 -23.84
C ASP A 347 -18.71 1.82 -23.77
N ALA A 348 -18.18 2.33 -24.88
CA ALA A 348 -17.71 3.71 -24.97
C ALA A 348 -18.83 4.75 -24.82
N ALA A 349 -20.01 4.49 -25.40
CA ALA A 349 -21.14 5.41 -25.30
C ALA A 349 -21.66 5.48 -23.85
N ALA A 350 -21.66 4.35 -23.15
CA ALA A 350 -21.97 4.33 -21.72
C ALA A 350 -20.99 5.15 -20.88
N ARG A 351 -19.69 5.13 -21.21
CA ARG A 351 -18.70 5.98 -20.52
C ARG A 351 -18.94 7.46 -20.78
N GLU A 352 -19.24 7.83 -22.02
CA GLU A 352 -19.55 9.22 -22.40
C GLU A 352 -20.82 9.71 -21.67
N ASP A 353 -21.90 8.92 -21.69
CA ASP A 353 -23.14 9.17 -20.95
C ASP A 353 -22.86 9.40 -19.45
N TYR A 354 -22.01 8.53 -18.87
CA TYR A 354 -21.69 8.59 -17.45
C TYR A 354 -20.81 9.80 -17.10
N LEU A 355 -19.84 10.13 -17.94
CA LEU A 355 -18.99 11.30 -17.75
C LEU A 355 -19.82 12.58 -17.78
N ALA A 356 -20.71 12.73 -18.77
CA ALA A 356 -21.60 13.89 -18.88
C ALA A 356 -22.45 14.08 -17.62
N GLU A 357 -22.99 12.99 -17.06
CA GLU A 357 -23.74 13.05 -15.79
C GLU A 357 -22.86 13.48 -14.61
N LYS A 358 -21.61 12.98 -14.52
CA LYS A 358 -20.69 13.36 -13.45
C LYS A 358 -20.33 14.84 -13.52
N GLU A 359 -20.10 15.36 -14.73
CA GLU A 359 -19.81 16.78 -14.97
C GLU A 359 -21.00 17.66 -14.61
N ARG A 360 -22.21 17.28 -15.05
CA ARG A 360 -23.45 17.96 -14.69
C ARG A 360 -23.60 18.04 -13.17
N LEU A 361 -23.44 16.92 -12.47
CA LEU A 361 -23.60 16.87 -11.01
C LEU A 361 -22.58 17.74 -10.28
N ILE A 362 -21.30 17.69 -10.65
CA ILE A 362 -20.25 18.51 -10.03
C ILE A 362 -20.50 20.00 -10.22
N ALA A 363 -21.12 20.40 -11.33
CA ALA A 363 -21.51 21.80 -11.55
C ALA A 363 -22.74 22.23 -10.72
N THR A 364 -23.58 21.30 -10.25
CA THR A 364 -24.86 21.62 -9.61
C THR A 364 -24.94 21.37 -8.12
N VAL A 365 -24.14 20.45 -7.58
CA VAL A 365 -24.21 20.04 -6.17
C VAL A 365 -23.22 20.81 -5.31
N SER A 366 -23.58 21.01 -4.05
CA SER A 366 -22.77 21.74 -3.06
C SER A 366 -22.01 20.82 -2.10
N SER A 367 -22.37 19.52 -2.06
CA SER A 367 -21.74 18.55 -1.16
C SER A 367 -21.49 17.18 -1.81
N GLY A 368 -20.66 16.37 -1.14
CA GLY A 368 -20.37 15.00 -1.55
C GLY A 368 -21.57 14.05 -1.37
N ASP A 369 -22.39 14.30 -0.35
CA ASP A 369 -23.62 13.57 -0.11
C ASP A 369 -24.67 13.88 -1.17
N GLU A 370 -24.88 15.16 -1.50
CA GLU A 370 -25.75 15.56 -2.62
C GLU A 370 -25.29 14.93 -3.93
N TYR A 371 -23.97 14.95 -4.21
CA TYR A 371 -23.41 14.30 -5.40
C TYR A 371 -23.74 12.81 -5.45
N ARG A 372 -23.66 12.09 -4.33
CA ARG A 372 -23.98 10.66 -4.26
C ARG A 372 -25.46 10.41 -4.51
N GLU A 373 -26.32 11.15 -3.81
CA GLU A 373 -27.77 10.99 -3.88
C GLU A 373 -28.33 11.34 -5.27
N HIS A 374 -27.87 12.45 -5.86
CA HIS A 374 -28.37 12.93 -7.15
C HIS A 374 -27.87 12.09 -8.33
N LYS A 375 -26.93 11.17 -8.10
CA LYS A 375 -26.43 10.23 -9.09
C LYS A 375 -27.24 8.94 -9.17
N GLU A 376 -27.98 8.60 -8.11
CA GLU A 376 -28.79 7.39 -8.05
C GLU A 376 -29.86 7.29 -9.15
N PRO A 377 -30.56 8.37 -9.56
CA PRO A 377 -31.50 8.31 -10.68
C PRO A 377 -30.85 7.83 -11.99
N TRP A 378 -29.62 8.28 -12.28
CA TRP A 378 -28.87 7.81 -13.45
C TRP A 378 -28.57 6.31 -13.34
N PHE A 379 -28.11 5.86 -12.16
CA PHE A 379 -27.82 4.44 -11.90
C PHE A 379 -29.05 3.54 -12.03
N ASN A 380 -30.24 4.01 -11.61
CA ASN A 380 -31.49 3.28 -11.83
C ASN A 380 -31.85 3.22 -13.32
N ALA A 381 -31.72 4.35 -14.04
CA ALA A 381 -32.06 4.43 -15.45
C ALA A 381 -31.19 3.53 -16.35
N VAL A 382 -29.91 3.35 -16.02
CA VAL A 382 -28.99 2.50 -16.81
C VAL A 382 -29.00 1.03 -16.42
N TRP A 383 -29.57 0.66 -15.27
CA TRP A 383 -29.57 -0.72 -14.79
C TRP A 383 -30.17 -1.73 -15.81
N PRO A 384 -31.31 -1.46 -16.49
CA PRO A 384 -31.80 -2.35 -17.54
C PRO A 384 -30.83 -2.51 -18.72
N ARG A 385 -30.09 -1.44 -19.09
CA ARG A 385 -29.08 -1.48 -20.17
C ARG A 385 -27.92 -2.39 -19.76
N MET A 386 -27.45 -2.27 -18.51
CA MET A 386 -26.39 -3.12 -17.95
C MET A 386 -26.80 -4.59 -17.95
N GLN A 387 -28.02 -4.91 -17.50
CA GLN A 387 -28.52 -6.29 -17.49
C GLN A 387 -28.67 -6.87 -18.90
N ALA A 388 -29.19 -6.09 -19.85
CA ALA A 388 -29.28 -6.52 -21.25
C ALA A 388 -27.89 -6.77 -21.87
N TRP A 389 -26.90 -5.92 -21.55
CA TRP A 389 -25.52 -6.15 -21.95
C TRP A 389 -24.95 -7.43 -21.33
N ALA A 390 -25.16 -7.67 -20.03
CA ALA A 390 -24.69 -8.87 -19.35
C ALA A 390 -25.24 -10.14 -20.00
N GLN A 391 -26.56 -10.18 -20.22
CA GLN A 391 -27.23 -11.31 -20.86
C GLN A 391 -26.72 -11.53 -22.29
N LYS A 392 -26.60 -10.46 -23.08
CA LYS A 392 -26.14 -10.55 -24.48
C LYS A 392 -24.72 -11.11 -24.58
N ASN A 393 -23.84 -10.79 -23.63
CA ASN A 393 -22.43 -11.16 -23.67
C ASN A 393 -22.09 -12.38 -22.79
N GLY A 394 -23.08 -13.00 -22.15
CA GLY A 394 -22.85 -14.10 -21.21
C GLY A 394 -21.95 -13.70 -20.03
N TRP A 395 -22.08 -12.45 -19.57
CA TRP A 395 -21.28 -11.94 -18.47
C TRP A 395 -21.62 -12.65 -17.16
N HIS A 396 -20.59 -13.01 -16.42
CA HIS A 396 -20.65 -13.50 -15.06
C HIS A 396 -19.60 -12.75 -14.23
N PRO A 397 -19.90 -12.44 -12.96
CA PRO A 397 -19.00 -11.70 -12.07
C PRO A 397 -17.68 -12.41 -11.82
#